data_AF-A0A976LKS3-F1
#
_entry.id   AF-A0A976LKS3-F1
#
_cell.length_a   1.000
_cell.length_b   1.000
_cell.length_c   1.000
_cell.angle_alpha   90.00
_cell.angle_beta   90.00
_cell.angle_gamma   90.00
#
_symmetry.space_group_name_H-M   'P 1'
#
loop_
_entity.id
_entity.type
_entity.pdbx_description
1 polymer ?
#
loop_
_entity_poly.entity_id
_entity_poly.type
_entity_poly.pdbx_seq_one_letter_code
_entity_poly.pdbx_strand_id
1 'polypeptide(L)'
;MSLTQTFKNNSAHIAWGAALVATLGSLYFSFILKLEPCLLCWYQRIFMFPLVVIIGVGIYRKDIGLAAYVLPLSIAGFGIAAYQYLLQMGVISEKLAPCTIGVSCVTKDIVWFHFITIPFLSMLAFSIITAAMAAYGRKTNG
;
A
#
# COMPACT_ATOMS: atom_id res chain seq x y z
N MET A 1 -23.04 -15.32 -17.00
CA MET A 1 -21.63 -15.13 -17.40
C MET A 1 -20.98 -14.24 -16.35
N SER A 2 -20.28 -14.85 -15.40
CA SER A 2 -20.08 -14.28 -14.06
C SER A 2 -19.03 -13.17 -14.04
N LEU A 3 -19.42 -11.97 -13.57
CA LEU A 3 -18.55 -10.83 -13.24
C LEU A 3 -17.33 -11.24 -12.41
N THR A 4 -17.47 -12.27 -11.58
CA THR A 4 -16.41 -12.84 -10.74
C THR A 4 -15.29 -13.49 -11.55
N GLN A 5 -15.58 -13.98 -12.76
CA GLN A 5 -14.60 -14.63 -13.65
C GLN A 5 -13.70 -13.58 -14.34
N THR A 6 -14.25 -12.42 -14.72
CA THR A 6 -13.49 -11.29 -15.30
C THR A 6 -12.53 -10.69 -14.28
N PHE A 7 -12.99 -10.51 -13.03
CA PHE A 7 -12.14 -10.09 -11.90
C PHE A 7 -11.00 -11.08 -11.63
N LYS A 8 -11.26 -12.39 -11.76
CA LYS A 8 -10.24 -13.45 -11.56
C LYS A 8 -9.27 -13.58 -12.74
N ASN A 9 -9.62 -13.09 -13.93
CA ASN A 9 -8.71 -13.04 -15.07
C ASN A 9 -7.82 -11.78 -15.06
N ASN A 10 -8.32 -10.68 -14.50
CA ASN A 10 -7.61 -9.41 -14.42
C ASN A 10 -7.08 -9.05 -13.02
N SER A 11 -7.10 -9.99 -12.06
CA SER A 11 -6.72 -9.72 -10.66
C SER A 11 -5.33 -9.14 -10.52
N ALA A 12 -4.35 -9.64 -11.29
CA ALA A 12 -2.99 -9.09 -11.30
C ALA A 12 -2.93 -7.66 -11.86
N HIS A 13 -3.71 -7.36 -12.92
CA HIS A 13 -3.79 -6.01 -13.48
C HIS A 13 -4.43 -5.00 -12.52
N ILE A 14 -5.43 -5.43 -11.75
CA ILE A 14 -6.05 -4.60 -10.70
C ILE A 14 -5.06 -4.31 -9.58
N ALA A 15 -4.30 -5.32 -9.12
CA ALA A 15 -3.26 -5.13 -8.11
C ALA A 15 -2.19 -4.15 -8.58
N TRP A 16 -1.75 -4.27 -9.84
CA TRP A 16 -0.77 -3.38 -10.44
C TRP A 16 -1.29 -1.94 -10.57
N GLY A 17 -2.53 -1.77 -11.04
CA GLY A 17 -3.18 -0.47 -11.13
C GLY A 17 -3.31 0.23 -9.77
N ALA A 18 -3.73 -0.51 -8.74
CA ALA A 18 -3.80 0.01 -7.38
C ALA A 18 -2.42 0.44 -6.84
N ALA A 19 -1.38 -0.37 -7.07
CA ALA A 19 -0.01 -0.04 -6.67
C ALA A 19 0.53 1.21 -7.40
N LEU A 20 0.21 1.35 -8.70
CA LEU A 20 0.57 2.53 -9.49
C LEU A 20 -0.14 3.79 -9.00
N VAL A 21 -1.47 3.75 -8.83
CA VAL A 21 -2.25 4.90 -8.36
C VAL A 21 -1.78 5.34 -6.98
N ALA A 22 -1.51 4.40 -6.08
CA ALA A 22 -0.98 4.73 -4.76
C ALA A 22 0.43 5.35 -4.85
N THR A 23 1.28 4.87 -5.77
CA THR A 23 2.66 5.38 -5.95
C THR A 23 2.63 6.80 -6.52
N LEU A 24 1.82 7.02 -7.55
CA LEU A 24 1.59 8.33 -8.15
C LEU A 24 0.96 9.30 -7.16
N GLY A 25 -0.02 8.85 -6.37
CA GLY A 25 -0.61 9.63 -5.29
C GLY A 25 0.45 10.06 -4.28
N SER A 26 1.31 9.15 -3.84
CA SER A 26 2.41 9.46 -2.93
C SER A 26 3.37 10.50 -3.53
N LEU A 27 3.77 10.36 -4.79
CA LEU A 27 4.62 11.33 -5.48
C LEU A 27 3.93 12.69 -5.63
N TYR A 28 2.64 12.70 -5.96
CA TYR A 28 1.85 13.91 -6.12
C TYR A 28 1.84 14.75 -4.83
N PHE A 29 1.67 14.10 -3.68
CA PHE A 29 1.74 14.77 -2.39
C PHE A 29 3.12 15.39 -2.10
N SER A 30 4.21 14.76 -2.53
CA SER A 30 5.56 15.32 -2.34
C SER A 30 5.89 16.45 -3.32
N PHE A 31 5.49 16.36 -4.59
CA PHE A 31 5.85 17.35 -5.60
C PHE A 31 4.94 18.58 -5.61
N ILE A 32 3.62 18.38 -5.49
CA ILE A 32 2.66 19.48 -5.62
C ILE A 32 2.41 20.14 -4.27
N LEU A 33 2.19 19.34 -3.23
CA LEU A 33 1.83 19.83 -1.91
C LEU A 33 3.06 20.13 -1.03
N LYS A 34 4.27 19.83 -1.51
CA LYS A 34 5.57 20.04 -0.83
C LYS A 34 5.58 19.55 0.62
N LEU A 35 4.83 18.51 0.91
CA LEU A 35 4.81 17.89 2.22
C LEU A 35 6.03 16.99 2.36
N GLU A 36 6.85 17.26 3.38
CA GLU A 36 7.97 16.40 3.73
C GLU A 36 7.42 15.05 4.25
N PRO A 37 7.84 13.91 3.67
CA PRO A 37 7.34 12.62 4.10
C PRO A 37 7.91 12.28 5.48
N CYS A 38 7.03 11.83 6.37
CA CYS A 38 7.40 11.31 7.67
C CYS A 38 8.26 10.02 7.53
N LEU A 39 9.11 9.69 8.51
CA LEU A 39 9.96 8.48 8.49
C LEU A 39 9.14 7.20 8.24
N LEU A 40 7.97 7.07 8.88
CA LEU A 40 7.05 5.94 8.65
C LEU A 40 6.44 5.92 7.24
N CYS A 41 6.11 7.08 6.71
CA CYS A 41 5.61 7.26 5.35
C CYS A 41 6.69 6.85 4.33
N TRP A 42 7.96 7.13 4.64
CA TRP A 42 9.10 6.72 3.86
C TRP A 42 9.29 5.20 3.87
N TYR A 43 9.13 4.56 5.03
CA TYR A 43 9.09 3.10 5.11
C TYR A 43 7.97 2.51 4.25
N GLN A 44 6.75 3.06 4.29
CA GLN A 44 5.65 2.61 3.41
C GLN A 44 6.02 2.69 1.92
N ARG A 45 6.70 3.77 1.48
CA ARG A 45 7.19 3.90 0.10
C ARG A 45 8.20 2.82 -0.29
N ILE A 46 9.12 2.46 0.61
CA ILE A 46 10.10 1.39 0.37
C ILE A 46 9.39 0.06 0.11
N PHE A 47 8.29 -0.24 0.78
CA PHE A 47 7.53 -1.46 0.51
C PHE A 47 6.68 -1.35 -0.76
N MET A 48 6.14 -0.16 -1.07
CA MET A 48 5.18 0.01 -2.17
C MET A 48 5.81 0.14 -3.56
N PHE A 49 6.96 0.81 -3.70
CA PHE A 49 7.57 1.01 -5.02
C PHE A 49 8.07 -0.30 -5.65
N PRO A 50 8.75 -1.20 -4.91
CA PRO A 50 9.14 -2.50 -5.45
C PRO A 50 7.94 -3.36 -5.84
N LEU A 51 6.81 -3.26 -5.12
CA LEU A 51 5.59 -4.00 -5.45
C LEU A 51 5.08 -3.69 -6.85
N VAL A 52 5.12 -2.42 -7.29
CA VAL A 52 4.72 -2.05 -8.66
C VAL A 52 5.57 -2.79 -9.69
N VAL A 53 6.88 -2.84 -9.47
CA VAL A 53 7.84 -3.47 -10.38
C VAL A 53 7.68 -4.99 -10.35
N ILE A 54 7.61 -5.60 -9.16
CA ILE A 54 7.48 -7.05 -8.98
C ILE A 54 6.18 -7.55 -9.62
N ILE A 55 5.04 -6.89 -9.35
CA ILE A 55 3.75 -7.27 -9.94
C ILE A 55 3.80 -7.06 -11.46
N GLY A 56 4.36 -5.95 -11.95
CA GLY A 56 4.48 -5.68 -13.38
C GLY A 56 5.32 -6.73 -14.13
N VAL A 57 6.49 -7.08 -13.59
CA VAL A 57 7.36 -8.13 -14.15
C VAL A 57 6.70 -9.50 -14.05
N GLY A 58 6.02 -9.78 -12.93
CA GLY A 58 5.27 -11.02 -12.73
C GLY A 58 4.15 -11.22 -13.73
N ILE A 59 3.43 -10.15 -14.09
CA ILE A 59 2.43 -10.17 -15.17
C ILE A 59 3.09 -10.46 -16.52
N TYR A 60 4.21 -9.80 -16.83
CA TYR A 60 4.93 -9.98 -18.08
C TYR A 60 5.47 -11.42 -18.24
N ARG A 61 6.05 -11.98 -17.18
CA ARG A 61 6.58 -13.35 -17.17
C ARG A 61 5.52 -14.43 -16.95
N LYS A 62 4.26 -14.05 -16.66
CA LYS A 62 3.16 -14.96 -16.25
C LYS A 62 3.60 -15.91 -15.13
N ASP A 63 4.32 -15.36 -14.16
CA ASP A 63 4.99 -16.17 -13.15
C ASP A 63 3.97 -16.77 -12.16
N ILE A 64 4.11 -18.07 -11.93
CA ILE A 64 3.21 -18.90 -11.12
C ILE A 64 3.42 -18.55 -9.63
N GLY A 65 4.66 -18.27 -9.24
CA GLY A 65 5.08 -17.96 -7.87
C GLY A 65 4.86 -16.51 -7.44
N LEU A 66 4.29 -15.64 -8.29
CA LEU A 66 4.18 -14.20 -8.02
C LEU A 66 3.50 -13.88 -6.67
N ALA A 67 2.47 -14.65 -6.30
CA ALA A 67 1.76 -14.47 -5.04
C ALA A 67 2.65 -14.68 -3.80
N ALA A 68 3.61 -15.60 -3.86
CA ALA A 68 4.49 -15.91 -2.73
C ALA A 68 5.46 -14.77 -2.40
N TYR A 69 5.89 -14.00 -3.40
CA TYR A 69 6.76 -12.83 -3.20
C TYR A 69 5.99 -11.59 -2.77
N VAL A 70 4.80 -11.40 -3.33
CA VAL A 70 4.01 -10.17 -3.10
C VAL A 70 3.30 -10.19 -1.74
N LEU A 71 2.74 -11.33 -1.32
CA LEU A 71 2.01 -11.43 -0.04
C LEU A 71 2.81 -10.93 1.19
N PRO A 72 4.02 -11.45 1.46
CA PRO A 72 4.74 -11.04 2.66
C PRO A 72 5.09 -9.54 2.63
N LEU A 73 5.38 -9.01 1.45
CA LEU A 73 5.73 -7.61 1.26
C LEU A 73 4.51 -6.68 1.43
N SER A 74 3.34 -7.07 0.90
CA SER A 74 2.11 -6.30 1.07
C SER A 74 1.58 -6.34 2.51
N ILE A 75 1.72 -7.48 3.20
CA ILE A 75 1.35 -7.62 4.62
C ILE A 75 2.26 -6.76 5.51
N ALA A 76 3.56 -6.73 5.25
CA ALA A 76 4.50 -5.87 5.98
C ALA A 76 4.14 -4.38 5.80
N GLY A 77 3.88 -3.95 4.55
CA GLY A 77 3.43 -2.58 4.26
C GLY A 77 2.10 -2.22 4.93
N PHE A 78 1.14 -3.17 4.94
CA PHE A 78 -0.13 -3.01 5.65
C PHE A 78 0.07 -2.81 7.16
N GLY A 79 0.96 -3.59 7.80
CA GLY A 79 1.26 -3.44 9.22
C GLY A 79 1.78 -2.05 9.58
N ILE A 80 2.67 -1.49 8.75
CA ILE A 80 3.20 -0.14 8.93
C ILE A 80 2.11 0.91 8.73
N ALA A 81 1.23 0.73 7.74
CA ALA A 81 0.09 1.62 7.50
C ALA A 81 -0.93 1.61 8.64
N ALA A 82 -1.26 0.41 9.16
CA ALA A 82 -2.14 0.26 10.31
C ALA A 82 -1.54 0.90 11.57
N TYR A 83 -0.24 0.72 11.80
CA TYR A 83 0.46 1.35 12.92
C TYR A 83 0.44 2.89 12.84
N GLN A 84 0.71 3.46 11.66
CA GLN A 84 0.64 4.90 11.44
C GLN A 84 -0.80 5.44 11.62
N TYR A 85 -1.81 4.67 11.18
CA TYR A 85 -3.23 5.03 11.35
C TYR A 85 -3.63 5.02 12.84
N LEU A 86 -3.20 4.02 13.60
CA LEU A 86 -3.42 3.91 15.05
C LEU A 86 -2.74 5.05 15.84
N LEU A 87 -1.54 5.44 15.42
CA LEU A 87 -0.85 6.63 15.96
C LEU A 87 -1.66 7.92 15.70
N GLN A 88 -2.17 8.11 14.49
CA GLN A 88 -2.98 9.31 14.15
C GLN A 88 -4.34 9.37 14.86
N MET A 89 -4.87 8.23 15.31
CA MET A 89 -6.09 8.16 16.13
C MET A 89 -5.83 8.37 17.62
N GLY A 90 -4.56 8.52 18.04
CA GLY A 90 -4.20 8.75 19.45
C GLY A 90 -4.37 7.52 20.35
N VAL A 91 -4.55 6.32 19.77
CA VAL A 91 -4.65 5.06 20.52
C VAL A 91 -3.27 4.63 21.04
N ILE A 92 -2.21 4.97 20.31
CA ILE A 92 -0.81 4.67 20.66
C ILE A 92 -0.12 5.99 21.05
N SER A 93 0.61 5.99 22.16
CA SER A 93 1.29 7.17 22.67
C SER A 93 2.38 7.65 21.71
N GLU A 94 2.44 8.96 21.44
CA GLU A 94 3.43 9.60 20.56
C GLU A 94 4.89 9.31 20.96
N LYS A 95 5.13 8.94 22.23
CA LYS A 95 6.46 8.57 22.73
C LYS A 95 7.04 7.30 22.12
N LEU A 96 6.20 6.43 21.55
CA LEU A 96 6.66 5.24 20.82
C LEU A 96 6.89 5.50 19.32
N ALA A 97 6.52 6.69 18.82
CA ALA A 97 6.75 7.01 17.42
C ALA A 97 8.26 7.20 17.18
N PRO A 98 8.89 6.48 16.22
CA PRO A 98 10.31 6.62 15.90
C PRO A 98 10.59 7.89 15.07
N CYS A 99 9.86 8.97 15.36
CA CYS A 99 9.87 10.23 14.64
C CYS A 99 10.62 11.26 15.48
N THR A 100 11.92 11.03 15.65
CA THR A 100 12.85 11.89 16.39
C THR A 100 13.68 12.78 15.46
N ILE A 101 13.67 12.53 14.14
CA ILE A 101 14.41 13.28 13.13
C ILE A 101 13.45 13.64 11.98
N GLY A 102 13.09 14.93 11.88
CA GLY A 102 12.22 15.47 10.80
C GLY A 102 10.81 15.86 11.26
N VAL A 103 9.88 15.97 10.29
CA VAL A 103 8.48 16.37 10.54
C VAL A 103 7.73 15.38 11.44
N SER A 104 6.86 15.89 12.31
CA SER A 104 6.08 15.08 13.24
C SER A 104 5.14 14.13 12.49
N CYS A 105 5.28 12.83 12.72
CA CYS A 105 4.42 11.78 12.14
C CYS A 105 2.95 11.85 12.60
N VAL A 106 2.65 12.73 13.55
CA VAL A 106 1.34 12.89 14.18
C VAL A 106 0.57 14.09 13.62
N THR A 107 1.26 15.01 12.95
CA THR A 107 0.63 16.13 12.25
C THR A 107 -0.21 15.62 11.10
N LYS A 108 -1.50 15.97 11.10
CA LYS A 108 -2.43 15.63 10.02
C LYS A 108 -2.36 16.72 8.95
N ASP A 109 -1.39 16.63 8.04
CA ASP A 109 -1.16 17.68 7.04
C ASP A 109 -2.24 17.75 5.95
N ILE A 110 -2.93 16.64 5.64
CA ILE A 110 -4.04 16.60 4.68
C ILE A 110 -5.23 15.92 5.34
N VAL A 111 -6.20 16.74 5.70
CA VAL A 111 -7.47 16.30 6.27
C VAL A 111 -8.57 16.56 5.26
N TRP A 112 -8.68 15.69 4.26
CA TRP A 112 -9.91 15.63 3.47
C TRP A 112 -10.90 14.79 4.28
N PHE A 113 -11.85 15.42 4.96
CA PHE A 113 -12.91 14.78 5.77
C PHE A 113 -12.57 14.20 7.16
N HIS A 114 -11.48 14.57 7.83
CA HIS A 114 -11.13 14.12 9.22
C HIS A 114 -10.93 12.60 9.41
N PHE A 115 -11.25 11.78 8.39
CA PHE A 115 -11.26 10.32 8.40
C PHE A 115 -10.39 9.70 7.28
N ILE A 116 -10.27 10.37 6.12
CA ILE A 116 -9.41 9.91 5.02
C ILE A 116 -8.03 10.56 5.21
N THR A 117 -7.14 9.81 5.84
CA THR A 117 -5.72 10.17 5.97
C THR A 117 -4.87 9.41 4.94
N ILE A 118 -3.69 9.93 4.64
CA ILE A 118 -2.73 9.26 3.73
C ILE A 118 -2.46 7.79 4.15
N PRO A 119 -2.25 7.48 5.45
CA PRO A 119 -2.08 6.09 5.90
C PRO A 119 -3.29 5.20 5.63
N PHE A 120 -4.51 5.72 5.74
CA PHE A 120 -5.74 4.96 5.47
C PHE A 120 -5.84 4.57 3.99
N LEU A 121 -5.49 5.50 3.09
CA LEU A 121 -5.43 5.23 1.64
C LEU A 121 -4.36 4.17 1.32
N SER A 122 -3.17 4.27 1.91
CA SER A 122 -2.12 3.24 1.77
C SER A 122 -2.57 1.88 2.29
N MET A 123 -3.27 1.85 3.44
CA MET A 123 -3.79 0.63 4.03
C MET A 123 -4.83 -0.05 3.12
N LEU A 124 -5.71 0.73 2.49
CA LEU A 124 -6.63 0.24 1.46
C LEU A 124 -5.91 -0.27 0.21
N ALA A 125 -4.86 0.41 -0.24
CA ALA A 125 -4.06 -0.06 -1.38
C ALA A 125 -3.40 -1.41 -1.08
N PHE A 126 -2.75 -1.56 0.08
CA PHE A 126 -2.13 -2.83 0.48
C PHE A 126 -3.15 -3.95 0.69
N SER A 127 -4.35 -3.65 1.22
CA SER A 127 -5.39 -4.66 1.39
C SER A 127 -5.93 -5.16 0.04
N ILE A 128 -6.15 -4.25 -0.92
CA ILE A 128 -6.55 -4.60 -2.29
C ILE A 128 -5.48 -5.47 -2.96
N ILE A 129 -4.20 -5.08 -2.87
CA ILE A 129 -3.08 -5.85 -3.43
C ILE A 129 -3.02 -7.25 -2.80
N THR A 130 -3.13 -7.34 -1.47
CA THR A 130 -3.10 -8.61 -0.74
C THR A 130 -4.26 -9.52 -1.16
N ALA A 131 -5.49 -9.00 -1.23
CA ALA A 131 -6.67 -9.76 -1.63
C ALA A 131 -6.58 -10.23 -3.09
N ALA A 132 -6.15 -9.35 -4.00
CA ALA A 132 -5.99 -9.67 -5.42
C ALA A 132 -4.92 -10.75 -5.65
N MET A 133 -3.81 -10.69 -4.91
CA MET A 133 -2.72 -11.67 -5.02
C MET A 133 -3.05 -12.99 -4.35
N ALA A 134 -3.79 -12.99 -3.24
CA ALA A 134 -4.34 -14.21 -2.65
C ALA A 134 -5.30 -14.92 -3.62
N ALA A 135 -6.16 -14.17 -4.31
CA ALA A 135 -7.05 -14.72 -5.34
C ALA A 135 -6.29 -15.27 -6.55
N TYR A 136 -5.19 -14.62 -6.96
CA TYR A 136 -4.29 -15.10 -8.01
C TYR A 136 -3.61 -16.42 -7.61
N GLY A 137 -3.00 -16.48 -6.42
CA GLY A 137 -2.35 -17.70 -5.92
C GLY A 137 -3.27 -18.91 -5.82
N ARG A 138 -4.54 -18.70 -5.43
CA ARG A 138 -5.56 -19.78 -5.41
C ARG A 138 -5.96 -20.27 -6.80
N LYS A 139 -5.87 -19.43 -7.84
CA LYS A 139 -6.14 -19.84 -9.23
C LYS A 139 -5.01 -20.69 -9.80
N THR A 140 -3.79 -20.41 -9.36
CA THR A 140 -2.58 -20.99 -9.93
C THR A 140 -2.21 -22.34 -9.29
N ASN A 141 -2.57 -22.55 -8.02
CA ASN A 141 -2.33 -23.81 -7.30
C ASN A 141 -3.49 -24.82 -7.41
N GLY A 142 -4.48 -24.59 -8.26
CA GLY A 142 -5.69 -25.41 -8.38
C GLY A 142 -6.01 -25.81 -9.81
#